data_AF-A0A2H3C289-F1
#
_entry.id   AF-A0A2H3C289-F1
#
_cell.length_a   1.000
_cell.length_b   1.000
_cell.length_c   1.000
_cell.angle_alpha   90.00
_cell.angle_beta   90.00
_cell.angle_gamma   90.00
#
_symmetry.space_group_name_H-M   'P 1'
#
loop_
_entity.id
_entity.type
_entity.pdbx_description
1 polymer ?
#
loop_
_entity_poly.entity_id
_entity_poly.type
_entity_poly.pdbx_seq_one_letter_code
_entity_poly.pdbx_strand_id
1 'polypeptide(L)'
;MPPKNAKASGSSNKVKEDKTFGMKNKNKSAKVKQQVAQIQAQAAVTGKSRTALEKEKEKALREKAKLDEEKRKKEEAAFFKPVQTQKVPFGVDPKTVLCVFFKSGTCEKGSKCKFSHDVNVGRKVEKKNLYEDTREEKLQDTMDTWDEEKLRSVVLSKTGKPRTTTDIVCKHFIQAIETEKFGWFWECPNGENCMYRHALPPGFVLKSQRKALEAAAKANTISIEEFLEVERHKLGPNLTPVTPETFAHWKKTRMDKKEAEEEALRKAKDTQHAAGKNVGMSGRDLFQYNPEWFEDDDEDGSEDWEFEKYLKEKAEADAAEEGHEFVNLQDIREGDTEGSGGGQD
;
A
#
# COMPACT_ATOMS: atom_id res chain seq x y z
N MET A 1 11.79 56.25 57.83
CA MET A 1 11.02 57.47 57.50
C MET A 1 11.38 57.91 56.07
N PRO A 2 10.38 58.24 55.24
CA PRO A 2 10.51 58.58 53.82
C PRO A 2 10.73 60.11 53.65
N PRO A 3 10.58 60.72 52.46
CA PRO A 3 11.65 61.23 51.59
C PRO A 3 11.66 62.77 51.51
N LYS A 4 12.62 63.38 50.80
CA LYS A 4 12.47 64.76 50.30
C LYS A 4 12.74 64.84 48.79
N ASN A 5 11.74 65.38 48.12
CA ASN A 5 11.51 65.43 46.69
C ASN A 5 12.02 66.78 46.09
N ALA A 6 12.16 66.78 44.76
CA ALA A 6 12.22 67.92 43.84
C ALA A 6 13.60 68.62 43.68
N LYS A 7 14.12 68.89 42.48
CA LYS A 7 13.46 69.15 41.19
C LYS A 7 14.28 68.60 40.02
N ALA A 8 13.64 67.78 39.18
CA ALA A 8 14.07 67.52 37.81
C ALA A 8 13.76 68.75 36.94
N SER A 9 14.74 69.22 36.15
CA SER A 9 14.51 70.22 35.12
C SER A 9 13.72 69.57 33.99
N GLY A 10 12.41 69.82 33.96
CA GLY A 10 11.57 69.48 32.82
C GLY A 10 11.99 70.32 31.60
N SER A 11 12.62 69.66 30.62
CA SER A 11 12.67 70.16 29.25
C SER A 11 11.24 70.22 28.74
N SER A 12 10.66 71.42 28.70
CA SER A 12 9.36 71.66 28.09
C SER A 12 9.47 71.45 26.59
N ASN A 13 9.22 70.21 26.16
CA ASN A 13 8.99 69.89 24.77
C ASN A 13 7.62 70.48 24.42
N LYS A 14 7.61 71.77 24.05
CA LYS A 14 6.43 72.46 23.54
C LYS A 14 5.99 71.68 22.30
N VAL A 15 4.89 70.94 22.43
CA VAL A 15 4.25 70.18 21.36
C VAL A 15 4.21 71.08 20.13
N LYS A 16 4.93 70.71 19.07
CA LYS A 16 4.90 71.45 17.81
C LYS A 16 3.45 71.42 17.33
N GLU A 17 2.76 72.55 17.45
CA GLU A 17 1.35 72.68 17.05
C GLU A 17 1.21 72.20 15.60
N ASP A 18 0.43 71.15 15.40
CA ASP A 18 0.18 70.59 14.09
C ASP A 18 -0.72 71.55 13.31
N LYS A 19 -0.08 72.42 12.51
CA LYS A 19 -0.72 73.41 11.63
C LYS A 19 -1.66 72.78 10.59
N THR A 20 -1.71 71.45 10.48
CA THR A 20 -2.63 70.72 9.60
C THR A 20 -3.86 70.17 10.32
N PHE A 21 -3.94 70.22 11.66
CA PHE A 21 -4.97 69.56 12.47
C PHE A 21 -6.43 69.97 12.12
N GLY A 22 -6.68 71.23 11.78
CA GLY A 22 -8.02 71.71 11.38
C GLY A 22 -8.43 71.44 9.93
N MET A 23 -7.47 71.06 9.06
CA MET A 23 -7.72 70.87 7.62
C MET A 23 -7.93 69.40 7.24
N LYS A 24 -7.64 68.48 8.17
CA LYS A 24 -7.77 67.02 7.98
C LYS A 24 -9.22 66.55 7.78
N ASN A 25 -10.20 67.28 8.31
CA ASN A 25 -11.63 66.98 8.12
C ASN A 25 -12.16 67.40 6.71
N LYS A 26 -11.34 68.08 5.89
CA LYS A 26 -11.66 68.53 4.51
C LYS A 26 -10.75 67.90 3.43
N ASN A 27 -10.07 66.79 3.78
CA ASN A 27 -9.08 66.06 2.97
C ASN A 27 -9.57 65.44 1.63
N LYS A 28 -10.80 65.72 1.20
CA LYS A 28 -11.35 65.21 -0.07
C LYS A 28 -11.01 66.10 -1.28
N SER A 29 -10.68 67.37 -1.06
CA SER A 29 -10.31 68.31 -2.14
C SER A 29 -8.83 68.22 -2.49
N ALA A 30 -8.50 68.13 -3.78
CA ALA A 30 -7.12 68.11 -4.29
C ALA A 30 -6.31 69.34 -3.84
N LYS A 31 -6.95 70.52 -3.76
CA LYS A 31 -6.32 71.76 -3.28
C LYS A 31 -5.96 71.69 -1.80
N VAL A 32 -6.81 71.08 -0.98
CA VAL A 32 -6.55 70.88 0.46
C VAL A 32 -5.41 69.89 0.67
N LYS A 33 -5.35 68.80 -0.12
CA LYS A 33 -4.22 67.85 -0.09
C LYS A 33 -2.90 68.51 -0.47
N GLN A 34 -2.87 69.34 -1.51
CA GLN A 34 -1.69 70.10 -1.91
C GLN A 34 -1.25 71.10 -0.81
N GLN A 35 -2.20 71.79 -0.19
CA GLN A 35 -1.90 72.73 0.89
C GLN A 35 -1.36 72.02 2.15
N VAL A 36 -1.91 70.86 2.51
CA VAL A 36 -1.39 70.03 3.61
C VAL A 36 0.03 69.53 3.29
N ALA A 37 0.29 69.06 2.06
CA ALA A 37 1.63 68.64 1.64
C ALA A 37 2.64 69.80 1.69
N GLN A 38 2.24 71.00 1.29
CA GLN A 38 3.08 72.21 1.36
C GLN A 38 3.40 72.61 2.81
N ILE A 39 2.41 72.55 3.71
CA ILE A 39 2.61 72.83 5.14
C ILE A 39 3.52 71.77 5.79
N GLN A 40 3.36 70.49 5.44
CA GLN A 40 4.22 69.41 5.91
C GLN A 40 5.66 69.54 5.39
N ALA A 41 5.84 69.91 4.12
CA ALA A 41 7.16 70.17 3.54
C ALA A 41 7.86 71.37 4.22
N GLN A 42 7.12 72.44 4.50
CA GLN A 42 7.64 73.58 5.26
C GLN A 42 8.00 73.19 6.70
N ALA A 43 7.17 72.40 7.38
CA ALA A 43 7.45 71.90 8.73
C ALA A 43 8.66 70.96 8.79
N ALA A 44 8.90 70.16 7.75
CA ALA A 44 10.05 69.24 7.67
C ALA A 44 11.40 69.96 7.48
N VAL A 45 11.39 71.16 6.89
CA VAL A 45 12.57 72.01 6.68
C VAL A 45 12.83 72.92 7.89
N THR A 46 11.78 73.26 8.64
CA THR A 46 11.86 74.17 9.79
C THR A 46 12.56 73.48 10.98
N GLY A 47 13.81 73.86 11.24
CA GLY A 47 14.60 73.40 12.39
C GLY A 47 15.75 72.45 12.07
N LYS A 48 15.99 72.11 10.79
CA LYS A 48 17.20 71.39 10.35
C LYS A 48 18.24 72.40 9.85
N SER A 49 19.49 72.27 10.29
CA SER A 49 20.59 73.11 9.76
C SER A 49 20.86 72.78 8.29
N ARG A 50 21.37 73.75 7.52
CA ARG A 50 21.67 73.59 6.09
C ARG A 50 22.59 72.39 5.82
N THR A 51 23.54 72.17 6.72
CA THR A 51 24.49 71.05 6.71
C THR A 51 23.84 69.68 6.99
N ALA A 52 22.74 69.64 7.77
CA ALA A 52 22.01 68.39 8.04
C ALA A 52 21.13 67.98 6.85
N LEU A 53 20.52 68.97 6.18
CA LEU A 53 19.75 68.77 4.95
C LEU A 53 20.62 68.29 3.78
N GLU A 54 21.84 68.82 3.65
CA GLU A 54 22.80 68.39 2.62
C GLU A 54 23.24 66.93 2.86
N LYS A 55 23.55 66.54 4.11
CA LYS A 55 23.91 65.15 4.46
C LYS A 55 22.76 64.15 4.26
N GLU A 56 21.51 64.56 4.48
CA GLU A 56 20.32 63.71 4.26
C GLU A 56 20.08 63.49 2.76
N LYS A 57 20.25 64.54 1.94
CA LYS A 57 20.17 64.45 0.47
C LYS A 57 21.29 63.60 -0.14
N GLU A 58 22.51 63.73 0.37
CA GLU A 58 23.65 62.91 -0.08
C GLU A 58 23.42 61.41 0.20
N LYS A 59 22.89 61.07 1.38
CA LYS A 59 22.52 59.69 1.72
C LYS A 59 21.41 59.15 0.80
N ALA A 60 20.37 59.95 0.54
CA ALA A 60 19.28 59.56 -0.36
C ALA A 60 19.76 59.38 -1.81
N LEU A 61 20.68 60.22 -2.29
CA LEU A 61 21.29 60.07 -3.62
C LEU A 61 22.18 58.83 -3.70
N ARG A 62 22.94 58.51 -2.65
CA ARG A 62 23.76 57.30 -2.58
C ARG A 62 22.92 56.02 -2.52
N GLU A 63 21.82 56.04 -1.79
CA GLU A 63 20.87 54.92 -1.73
C GLU A 63 20.16 54.72 -3.08
N LYS A 64 19.74 55.81 -3.72
CA LYS A 64 19.18 55.76 -5.08
C LYS A 64 20.18 55.23 -6.11
N ALA A 65 21.44 55.67 -6.06
CA ALA A 65 22.49 55.17 -6.94
C ALA A 65 22.75 53.67 -6.77
N LYS A 66 22.74 53.17 -5.52
CA LYS A 66 22.86 51.73 -5.23
C LYS A 66 21.68 50.93 -5.77
N LEU A 67 20.46 51.44 -5.61
CA LEU A 67 19.26 50.77 -6.12
C LEU A 67 19.24 50.73 -7.66
N ASP A 68 19.67 51.82 -8.31
CA ASP A 68 19.73 51.88 -9.77
C ASP A 68 20.86 50.97 -10.32
N GLU A 69 22.00 50.88 -9.63
CA GLU A 69 23.07 49.92 -9.97
C GLU A 69 22.62 48.45 -9.78
N GLU A 70 21.89 48.15 -8.70
CA GLU A 70 21.34 46.81 -8.48
C GLU A 70 20.29 46.44 -9.54
N LYS A 71 19.45 47.39 -9.96
CA LYS A 71 18.51 47.19 -11.07
C LYS A 71 19.24 46.94 -12.39
N ARG A 72 20.25 47.75 -12.71
CA ARG A 72 21.04 47.56 -13.93
C ARG A 72 21.74 46.21 -13.95
N LYS A 73 22.27 45.76 -12.81
CA LYS A 73 22.89 44.43 -12.67
C LYS A 73 21.86 43.30 -12.83
N LYS A 74 20.63 43.47 -12.34
CA LYS A 74 19.54 42.51 -12.56
C LYS A 74 19.10 42.45 -14.03
N GLU A 75 19.06 43.60 -14.71
CA GLU A 75 18.77 43.68 -16.14
C GLU A 75 19.89 43.06 -16.99
N GLU A 76 21.16 43.34 -16.68
CA GLU A 76 22.32 42.71 -17.33
C GLU A 76 22.32 41.18 -17.10
N ALA A 77 22.04 40.73 -15.88
CA ALA A 77 21.94 39.30 -15.58
C ALA A 77 20.76 38.61 -16.29
N ALA A 78 19.66 39.33 -16.57
CA ALA A 78 18.57 38.82 -17.37
C ALA A 78 18.93 38.73 -18.85
N PHE A 79 19.71 39.67 -19.37
CA PHE A 79 20.19 39.69 -20.76
C PHE A 79 21.21 38.58 -21.06
N PHE A 80 22.07 38.25 -20.09
CA PHE A 80 23.08 37.19 -20.23
C PHE A 80 22.54 35.76 -19.99
N LYS A 81 21.23 35.57 -19.81
CA LYS A 81 20.67 34.21 -19.72
C LYS A 81 20.77 33.52 -21.09
N PRO A 82 21.57 32.44 -21.22
CA PRO A 82 21.77 31.78 -22.50
C PRO A 82 20.47 31.17 -23.01
N VAL A 83 20.16 31.42 -24.30
CA VAL A 83 19.00 30.86 -25.00
C VAL A 83 19.06 29.33 -24.95
N GLN A 84 18.20 28.73 -24.13
CA GLN A 84 18.14 27.28 -23.97
C GLN A 84 17.49 26.65 -25.20
N THR A 85 18.27 26.11 -26.12
CA THR A 85 17.76 25.32 -27.24
C THR A 85 17.35 23.93 -26.74
N GLN A 86 16.05 23.65 -26.70
CA GLN A 86 15.49 22.38 -26.29
C GLN A 86 15.76 21.30 -27.36
N LYS A 87 16.70 20.39 -27.09
CA LYS A 87 17.04 19.25 -27.95
C LYS A 87 16.08 18.10 -27.69
N VAL A 88 15.39 17.62 -28.72
CA VAL A 88 14.47 16.47 -28.65
C VAL A 88 15.19 15.25 -29.25
N PRO A 89 15.20 14.09 -28.58
CA PRO A 89 15.72 12.85 -29.14
C PRO A 89 15.00 12.45 -30.44
N PHE A 90 15.72 11.79 -31.35
CA PHE A 90 15.17 11.34 -32.62
C PHE A 90 14.02 10.34 -32.39
N GLY A 91 12.86 10.56 -33.02
CA GLY A 91 11.66 9.72 -32.89
C GLY A 91 10.60 10.18 -31.89
N VAL A 92 10.83 11.27 -31.13
CA VAL A 92 9.82 11.86 -30.24
C VAL A 92 9.19 13.08 -30.90
N ASP A 93 7.87 13.09 -31.02
CA ASP A 93 7.13 14.23 -31.57
C ASP A 93 7.36 15.49 -30.72
N PRO A 94 7.84 16.61 -31.28
CA PRO A 94 8.17 17.81 -30.52
C PRO A 94 7.00 18.39 -29.72
N LYS A 95 5.75 18.14 -30.16
CA LYS A 95 4.52 18.52 -29.46
C LYS A 95 4.23 17.68 -28.22
N THR A 96 4.87 16.53 -28.02
CA THR A 96 4.74 15.76 -26.78
C THR A 96 5.70 16.22 -25.70
N VAL A 97 6.50 17.27 -25.97
CA VAL A 97 7.44 17.84 -25.00
C VAL A 97 7.00 19.25 -24.64
N LEU A 98 6.94 19.54 -23.33
CA LEU A 98 6.59 20.87 -22.81
C LEU A 98 7.60 21.92 -23.28
N CYS A 99 7.11 23.06 -23.78
CA CYS A 99 7.92 24.19 -24.23
C CYS A 99 8.65 24.85 -23.06
N VAL A 100 9.98 24.90 -23.11
CA VAL A 100 10.80 25.56 -22.07
C VAL A 100 10.48 27.06 -21.96
N PHE A 101 10.24 27.72 -23.09
CA PHE A 101 9.88 29.15 -23.12
C PHE A 101 8.47 29.41 -22.59
N PHE A 102 7.55 28.45 -22.76
CA PHE A 102 6.22 28.57 -22.18
C PHE A 102 6.28 28.39 -20.67
N LYS A 103 7.08 27.42 -20.21
CA LYS A 103 7.37 27.23 -18.78
C LYS A 103 8.02 28.46 -18.15
N SER A 104 8.84 29.22 -18.90
CA SER A 104 9.43 30.48 -18.44
C SER A 104 8.57 31.73 -18.68
N GLY A 105 7.38 31.59 -19.28
CA GLY A 105 6.48 32.71 -19.60
C GLY A 105 6.98 33.64 -20.73
N THR A 106 7.96 33.22 -21.51
CA THR A 106 8.60 34.01 -22.59
C THR A 106 8.29 33.46 -23.99
N CYS A 107 7.30 32.56 -24.12
CA CYS A 107 6.98 31.98 -25.43
C CYS A 107 6.08 32.90 -26.26
N GLU A 108 6.66 33.53 -27.29
CA GLU A 108 5.93 34.38 -28.25
C GLU A 108 5.15 33.57 -29.31
N LYS A 109 5.40 32.25 -29.40
CA LYS A 109 4.87 31.39 -30.47
C LYS A 109 3.44 30.89 -30.23
N GLY A 110 2.90 31.09 -29.02
CA GLY A 110 1.53 30.71 -28.67
C GLY A 110 1.18 29.27 -29.07
N SER A 111 -0.02 29.06 -29.62
CA SER A 111 -0.51 27.74 -30.06
C SER A 111 0.22 27.15 -31.27
N LYS A 112 1.01 27.95 -31.99
CA LYS A 112 1.82 27.50 -33.13
C LYS A 112 3.24 27.08 -32.72
N CYS A 113 3.52 27.05 -31.41
CA CYS A 113 4.80 26.58 -30.92
C CYS A 113 5.07 25.12 -31.34
N LYS A 114 6.32 24.82 -31.69
CA LYS A 114 6.78 23.45 -32.01
C LYS A 114 6.65 22.50 -30.80
N PHE A 115 6.63 23.07 -29.59
CA PHE A 115 6.56 22.37 -28.31
C PHE A 115 5.19 22.62 -27.63
N SER A 116 4.74 21.70 -26.80
CA SER A 116 3.42 21.82 -26.14
C SER A 116 3.39 22.93 -25.08
N HIS A 117 2.26 23.61 -25.00
CA HIS A 117 1.91 24.59 -23.96
C HIS A 117 0.95 24.02 -22.91
N ASP A 118 0.74 22.69 -22.90
CA ASP A 118 -0.02 22.02 -21.86
C ASP A 118 0.93 21.63 -20.73
N VAL A 119 0.78 22.29 -19.58
CA VAL A 119 1.57 22.06 -18.36
C VAL A 119 1.54 20.59 -17.92
N ASN A 120 0.49 19.85 -18.25
CA ASN A 120 0.34 18.46 -17.87
C ASN A 120 1.23 17.50 -18.66
N VAL A 121 1.70 17.90 -19.85
CA VAL A 121 2.64 17.10 -20.66
C VAL A 121 4.01 16.96 -19.98
N GLY A 122 4.37 17.91 -19.11
CA GLY A 122 5.61 17.87 -18.32
C GLY A 122 5.52 17.07 -17.02
N ARG A 123 4.33 16.65 -16.59
CA ARG A 123 4.18 15.76 -15.44
C ARG A 123 4.57 14.36 -15.87
N LYS A 124 5.85 14.03 -15.78
CA LYS A 124 6.29 12.64 -15.63
C LYS A 124 5.83 12.21 -14.24
N VAL A 125 4.57 11.85 -14.15
CA VAL A 125 4.00 11.32 -12.94
C VAL A 125 4.61 9.95 -12.71
N GLU A 126 5.27 9.80 -11.56
CA GLU A 126 5.86 8.54 -11.13
C GLU A 126 4.78 7.47 -11.22
N LYS A 127 5.09 6.39 -11.93
CA LYS A 127 4.17 5.27 -12.06
C LYS A 127 3.92 4.73 -10.66
N LYS A 128 2.68 4.77 -10.20
CA LYS A 128 2.29 4.23 -8.89
C LYS A 128 2.78 2.78 -8.81
N ASN A 129 3.69 2.50 -7.88
CA ASN A 129 4.29 1.18 -7.73
C ASN A 129 3.22 0.17 -7.33
N LEU A 130 3.14 -0.95 -8.05
CA LEU A 130 2.10 -1.97 -7.90
C LEU A 130 2.11 -2.69 -6.54
N TYR A 131 3.24 -2.62 -5.85
CA TYR A 131 3.52 -3.32 -4.60
C TYR A 131 3.58 -2.40 -3.38
N GLU A 132 3.59 -1.08 -3.57
CA GLU A 132 3.68 -0.10 -2.48
C GLU A 132 2.29 0.43 -2.14
N ASP A 133 1.84 0.20 -0.91
CA ASP A 133 0.59 0.76 -0.40
C ASP A 133 0.87 2.13 0.24
N THR A 134 0.19 3.17 -0.24
CA THR A 134 0.21 4.54 0.32
C THR A 134 -0.20 4.61 1.81
N ARG A 135 -0.73 3.53 2.40
CA ARG A 135 -1.02 3.44 3.83
C ARG A 135 0.20 3.12 4.70
N GLU A 136 1.26 2.53 4.14
CA GLU A 136 2.49 2.25 4.88
C GLU A 136 3.26 3.54 5.21
N GLU A 137 3.26 4.51 4.31
CA GLU A 137 3.78 5.86 4.60
C GLU A 137 3.03 6.53 5.75
N LYS A 138 1.72 6.26 5.88
CA LYS A 138 0.90 6.78 6.99
C LYS A 138 1.14 6.05 8.31
N LEU A 139 1.67 4.83 8.29
CA LEU A 139 2.09 4.10 9.49
C LEU A 139 3.42 4.61 10.06
N GLN A 140 4.28 5.16 9.21
CA GLN A 140 5.52 5.83 9.62
C GLN A 140 5.28 7.21 10.28
N ASP A 141 4.07 7.75 10.15
CA ASP A 141 3.64 9.02 10.78
C ASP A 141 3.24 8.78 12.26
N THR A 142 4.23 8.47 13.10
CA THR A 142 4.07 8.22 14.54
C THR A 142 3.76 9.49 15.35
N MET A 143 2.98 9.39 16.44
CA MET A 143 2.52 10.52 17.27
C MET A 143 3.60 11.50 17.74
N ASP A 144 4.86 11.05 17.84
CA ASP A 144 6.02 11.86 18.24
C ASP A 144 6.37 12.99 17.25
N THR A 145 5.93 12.92 15.98
CA THR A 145 6.22 13.95 14.97
C THR A 145 5.06 14.94 14.78
N TRP A 146 4.01 14.86 15.61
CA TRP A 146 2.78 15.63 15.40
C TRP A 146 2.75 16.89 16.28
N ASP A 147 2.49 18.04 15.65
CA ASP A 147 2.24 19.30 16.35
C ASP A 147 0.89 19.27 17.11
N GLU A 148 0.75 20.13 18.12
CA GLU A 148 -0.41 20.12 19.02
C GLU A 148 -1.76 20.39 18.31
N GLU A 149 -1.74 21.11 17.19
CA GLU A 149 -2.91 21.35 16.35
C GLU A 149 -3.36 20.08 15.59
N LYS A 150 -2.40 19.26 15.12
CA LYS A 150 -2.64 17.96 14.49
C LYS A 150 -3.14 16.94 15.53
N LEU A 151 -2.63 17.03 16.76
CA LEU A 151 -3.11 16.21 17.88
C LEU A 151 -4.58 16.50 18.22
N ARG A 152 -4.95 17.80 18.31
CA ARG A 152 -6.33 18.22 18.60
C ARG A 152 -7.31 17.80 17.49
N SER A 153 -6.93 17.88 16.22
CA SER A 153 -7.79 17.46 15.11
C SER A 153 -8.02 15.95 15.09
N VAL A 154 -7.01 15.14 15.43
CA VAL A 154 -7.16 13.69 15.50
C VAL A 154 -8.03 13.26 16.68
N VAL A 155 -7.89 13.90 17.85
CA VAL A 155 -8.78 13.65 19.01
C VAL A 155 -10.24 13.96 18.65
N LEU A 156 -10.51 15.03 17.91
CA LEU A 156 -11.85 15.37 17.46
C LEU A 156 -12.43 14.31 16.51
N SER A 157 -11.58 13.77 15.62
CA SER A 157 -11.94 12.75 14.64
C SER A 157 -12.13 11.33 15.20
N LYS A 158 -11.56 11.03 16.39
CA LYS A 158 -11.61 9.72 17.04
C LYS A 158 -12.93 9.39 17.75
N THR A 159 -13.90 10.30 17.71
CA THR A 159 -15.22 10.16 18.39
C THR A 159 -16.24 9.31 17.61
N GLY A 160 -15.87 8.75 16.45
CA GLY A 160 -16.65 7.76 15.70
C GLY A 160 -15.99 6.38 15.68
N LYS A 161 -16.77 5.29 15.66
CA LYS A 161 -16.23 3.91 15.51
C LYS A 161 -15.32 3.86 14.27
N PRO A 162 -14.01 3.63 14.41
CA PRO A 162 -13.12 3.58 13.27
C PRO A 162 -13.47 2.35 12.42
N ARG A 163 -13.65 2.53 11.10
CA ARG A 163 -13.81 1.38 10.21
C ARG A 163 -12.48 0.65 10.12
N THR A 164 -12.49 -0.65 10.34
CA THR A 164 -11.30 -1.49 10.29
C THR A 164 -10.84 -1.63 8.84
N THR A 165 -9.53 -1.58 8.61
CA THR A 165 -8.95 -1.93 7.31
C THR A 165 -8.56 -3.40 7.35
N THR A 166 -8.73 -4.10 6.23
CA THR A 166 -8.35 -5.51 6.09
C THR A 166 -7.13 -5.64 5.19
N ASP A 167 -6.28 -6.62 5.50
CA ASP A 167 -5.10 -6.97 4.67
C ASP A 167 -5.46 -7.73 3.39
N ILE A 168 -6.74 -8.04 3.21
CA ILE A 168 -7.26 -8.69 2.02
C ILE A 168 -7.19 -7.70 0.85
N VAL A 169 -6.67 -8.16 -0.28
CA VAL A 169 -6.54 -7.36 -1.51
C VAL A 169 -7.91 -7.06 -2.10
N CYS A 170 -8.11 -5.82 -2.57
CA CYS A 170 -9.35 -5.40 -3.19
C CYS A 170 -9.61 -6.16 -4.50
N LYS A 171 -10.82 -6.71 -4.65
CA LYS A 171 -11.24 -7.44 -5.86
C LYS A 171 -11.17 -6.56 -7.11
N HIS A 172 -11.58 -5.30 -7.01
CA HIS A 172 -11.55 -4.36 -8.13
C HIS A 172 -10.13 -3.99 -8.53
N PHE A 173 -9.20 -3.99 -7.58
CA PHE A 173 -7.78 -3.79 -7.85
C PHE A 173 -7.19 -4.97 -8.64
N ILE A 174 -7.46 -6.21 -8.22
CA ILE A 174 -7.04 -7.41 -8.96
C ILE A 174 -7.61 -7.38 -10.39
N GLN A 175 -8.90 -7.05 -10.56
CA GLN A 175 -9.53 -6.94 -11.88
C GLN A 175 -8.91 -5.82 -12.74
N ALA A 176 -8.57 -4.68 -12.14
CA ALA A 176 -7.93 -3.58 -12.86
C ALA A 176 -6.53 -3.94 -13.36
N ILE A 177 -5.77 -4.71 -12.58
CA ILE A 177 -4.45 -5.18 -13.00
C ILE A 177 -4.57 -6.30 -14.04
N GLU A 178 -5.50 -7.24 -13.86
CA GLU A 178 -5.76 -8.30 -14.85
C GLU A 178 -6.23 -7.73 -16.19
N THR A 179 -6.93 -6.59 -16.18
CA THR A 179 -7.37 -5.88 -17.40
C THR A 179 -6.38 -4.81 -17.87
N GLU A 180 -5.20 -4.69 -17.24
CA GLU A 180 -4.16 -3.69 -17.53
C GLU A 180 -4.65 -2.23 -17.46
N LYS A 181 -5.79 -1.98 -16.80
CA LYS A 181 -6.40 -0.66 -16.59
C LYS A 181 -5.90 0.02 -15.32
N PHE A 182 -5.06 -0.65 -14.53
CA PHE A 182 -4.43 -0.09 -13.36
C PHE A 182 -3.35 0.93 -13.77
N GLY A 183 -3.56 2.21 -13.44
CA GLY A 183 -2.68 3.29 -13.85
C GLY A 183 -2.97 4.60 -13.14
N TRP A 184 -2.42 5.70 -13.67
CA TRP A 184 -2.43 7.03 -13.05
C TRP A 184 -3.84 7.56 -12.70
N PHE A 185 -4.86 7.16 -13.43
CA PHE A 185 -6.24 7.61 -13.23
C PHE A 185 -7.17 6.49 -12.72
N TRP A 186 -6.61 5.37 -12.27
CA TRP A 186 -7.43 4.29 -11.73
C TRP A 186 -7.81 4.57 -10.29
N GLU A 187 -9.10 4.81 -10.06
CA GLU A 187 -9.70 4.92 -8.74
C GLU A 187 -10.50 3.66 -8.45
N CYS A 188 -10.39 3.16 -7.22
CA CYS A 188 -11.22 2.05 -6.80
C CYS A 188 -12.69 2.50 -6.80
N PRO A 189 -13.63 1.71 -7.35
CA PRO A 189 -15.06 1.98 -7.25
C PRO A 189 -15.57 2.14 -5.81
N ASN A 190 -14.81 1.63 -4.83
CA ASN A 190 -15.07 1.75 -3.40
C ASN A 190 -14.43 3.00 -2.77
N GLY A 191 -13.83 3.88 -3.57
CA GLY A 191 -13.17 5.13 -3.18
C GLY A 191 -11.75 4.97 -2.61
N GLU A 192 -11.18 6.10 -2.17
CA GLU A 192 -9.86 6.18 -1.52
C GLU A 192 -9.82 5.47 -0.15
N ASN A 193 -10.98 5.35 0.52
CA ASN A 193 -11.14 4.68 1.80
C ASN A 193 -11.63 3.22 1.66
N CYS A 194 -11.21 2.53 0.60
CA CYS A 194 -11.55 1.12 0.45
C CYS A 194 -11.06 0.33 1.67
N MET A 195 -11.93 -0.54 2.19
CA MET A 195 -11.62 -1.41 3.33
C MET A 195 -10.47 -2.39 3.02
N TYR A 196 -10.27 -2.70 1.74
CA TYR A 196 -9.34 -3.70 1.22
C TYR A 196 -8.05 -3.08 0.65
N ARG A 197 -6.93 -3.84 0.60
CA ARG A 197 -5.64 -3.39 0.06
C ARG A 197 -5.61 -3.12 -1.44
N HIS A 198 -5.08 -1.96 -1.83
CA HIS A 198 -4.79 -1.56 -3.22
C HIS A 198 -3.30 -1.76 -3.56
N ALA A 199 -2.73 -2.86 -3.09
CA ALA A 199 -1.36 -3.29 -3.39
C ALA A 199 -1.35 -4.82 -3.48
N LEU A 200 -0.56 -5.36 -4.40
CA LEU A 200 -0.39 -6.82 -4.48
C LEU A 200 0.48 -7.29 -3.31
N PRO A 201 0.11 -8.38 -2.63
CA PRO A 201 0.96 -8.99 -1.62
C PRO A 201 2.32 -9.37 -2.22
N PRO A 202 3.42 -9.24 -1.46
CA PRO A 202 4.74 -9.63 -1.93
C PRO A 202 4.72 -11.10 -2.35
N GLY A 203 5.11 -11.38 -3.60
CA GLY A 203 5.11 -12.73 -4.19
C GLY A 203 3.84 -13.14 -4.93
N PHE A 204 2.79 -12.31 -4.99
CA PHE A 204 1.60 -12.61 -5.79
C PHE A 204 1.88 -12.41 -7.29
N VAL A 205 2.01 -13.51 -8.02
CA VAL A 205 2.17 -13.52 -9.49
C VAL A 205 0.79 -13.61 -10.15
N LEU A 206 0.51 -12.68 -11.07
CA LEU A 206 -0.73 -12.67 -11.84
C LEU A 206 -0.95 -13.97 -12.61
N LYS A 207 -2.21 -14.35 -12.82
CA LYS A 207 -2.57 -15.57 -13.58
C LYS A 207 -1.98 -15.56 -15.00
N SER A 208 -1.97 -14.41 -15.66
CA SER A 208 -1.36 -14.23 -16.99
C SER A 208 0.15 -14.49 -16.96
N GLN A 209 0.86 -13.94 -15.97
CA GLN A 209 2.29 -14.13 -15.79
C GLN A 209 2.63 -15.58 -15.42
N ARG A 210 1.85 -16.21 -14.53
CA ARG A 210 2.03 -17.62 -14.17
C ARG A 210 1.91 -18.53 -15.38
N LYS A 211 0.90 -18.30 -16.24
CA LYS A 211 0.72 -19.05 -17.49
C LYS A 211 1.88 -18.82 -18.46
N ALA A 212 2.42 -17.60 -18.54
CA ALA A 212 3.57 -17.30 -19.37
C ALA A 212 4.85 -18.00 -18.86
N LEU A 213 5.09 -18.00 -17.54
CA LEU A 213 6.22 -18.71 -16.94
C LEU A 213 6.10 -20.23 -17.13
N GLU A 214 4.90 -20.80 -16.98
CA GLU A 214 4.67 -22.21 -17.22
C GLU A 214 4.86 -22.57 -18.71
N ALA A 215 4.41 -21.73 -19.63
CA ALA A 215 4.64 -21.92 -21.07
C ALA A 215 6.14 -21.83 -21.41
N ALA A 216 6.86 -20.88 -20.82
CA ALA A 216 8.31 -20.78 -20.97
C ALA A 216 9.03 -22.00 -20.39
N ALA A 217 8.61 -22.50 -19.22
CA ALA A 217 9.14 -23.73 -18.65
C ALA A 217 8.91 -24.94 -19.57
N LYS A 218 7.71 -25.06 -20.15
CA LYS A 218 7.39 -26.10 -21.16
C LYS A 218 8.13 -25.92 -22.49
N ALA A 219 8.52 -24.70 -22.85
CA ALA A 219 9.36 -24.47 -24.02
C ALA A 219 10.83 -24.81 -23.74
N ASN A 220 11.29 -24.63 -22.49
CA ASN A 220 12.64 -24.94 -22.05
C ASN A 220 12.85 -26.42 -21.69
N THR A 221 11.79 -27.23 -21.61
CA THR A 221 11.95 -28.68 -21.61
C THR A 221 12.44 -29.09 -22.98
N ILE A 222 13.74 -29.35 -23.08
CA ILE A 222 14.45 -29.84 -24.26
C ILE A 222 13.63 -30.98 -24.87
N SER A 223 13.37 -30.90 -26.18
CA SER A 223 12.60 -31.94 -26.84
C SER A 223 13.38 -33.27 -26.78
N ILE A 224 12.67 -34.39 -26.80
CA ILE A 224 13.30 -35.72 -26.73
C ILE A 224 14.33 -35.90 -27.85
N GLU A 225 14.10 -35.31 -29.01
CA GLU A 225 15.01 -35.35 -30.16
C GLU A 225 16.32 -34.61 -29.88
N GLU A 226 16.25 -33.39 -29.35
CA GLU A 226 17.45 -32.60 -29.04
C GLU A 226 18.28 -33.25 -27.92
N PHE A 227 17.61 -33.85 -26.94
CA PHE A 227 18.29 -34.67 -25.93
C PHE A 227 19.01 -35.88 -26.55
N LEU A 228 18.34 -36.62 -27.44
CA LEU A 228 18.92 -37.78 -28.12
C LEU A 228 20.10 -37.40 -29.03
N GLU A 229 20.05 -36.25 -29.70
CA GLU A 229 21.16 -35.75 -30.54
C GLU A 229 22.39 -35.38 -29.70
N VAL A 230 22.19 -34.73 -28.55
CA VAL A 230 23.27 -34.42 -27.61
C VAL A 230 23.89 -35.69 -27.04
N GLU A 231 23.08 -36.68 -26.65
CA GLU A 231 23.59 -37.97 -26.18
C GLU A 231 24.32 -38.75 -27.27
N ARG A 232 23.81 -38.74 -28.51
CA ARG A 232 24.48 -39.38 -29.65
C ARG A 232 25.87 -38.79 -29.91
N HIS A 233 26.01 -37.47 -29.79
CA HIS A 233 27.32 -36.81 -29.95
C HIS A 233 28.28 -37.07 -28.77
N LYS A 234 27.74 -37.37 -27.57
CA LYS A 234 28.54 -37.76 -26.40
C LYS A 234 29.07 -39.20 -26.50
N LEU A 235 28.44 -40.07 -27.29
CA LEU A 235 28.94 -41.42 -27.52
C LEU A 235 30.21 -41.37 -28.38
N GLY A 236 31.31 -41.89 -27.84
CA GLY A 236 32.61 -41.97 -28.53
C GLY A 236 32.66 -43.05 -29.62
N PRO A 237 33.79 -43.20 -30.34
CA PRO A 237 33.93 -44.10 -31.48
C PRO A 237 33.97 -45.60 -31.13
N ASN A 238 34.10 -45.98 -29.85
CA ASN A 238 34.14 -47.37 -29.40
C ASN A 238 32.73 -47.90 -29.09
N LEU A 239 31.93 -48.13 -30.14
CA LEU A 239 30.57 -48.69 -30.02
C LEU A 239 30.59 -50.21 -30.24
N THR A 240 29.92 -50.96 -29.36
CA THR A 240 29.69 -52.39 -29.54
C THR A 240 28.61 -52.63 -30.60
N PRO A 241 28.88 -53.41 -31.66
CA PRO A 241 27.86 -53.73 -32.66
C PRO A 241 26.73 -54.56 -32.03
N VAL A 242 25.50 -54.26 -32.43
CA VAL A 242 24.31 -54.97 -31.99
C VAL A 242 24.17 -56.25 -32.80
N THR A 243 24.71 -57.34 -32.26
CA THR A 243 24.51 -58.71 -32.74
C THR A 243 23.49 -59.41 -31.83
N PRO A 244 22.89 -60.53 -32.25
CA PRO A 244 21.94 -61.26 -31.41
C PRO A 244 22.52 -61.66 -30.04
N GLU A 245 23.81 -61.99 -30.00
CA GLU A 245 24.52 -62.39 -28.78
C GLU A 245 24.75 -61.19 -27.83
N THR A 246 25.19 -60.05 -28.36
CA THR A 246 25.40 -58.83 -27.57
C THR A 246 24.07 -58.25 -27.08
N PHE A 247 23.01 -58.35 -27.87
CA PHE A 247 21.65 -57.98 -27.47
C PHE A 247 21.08 -58.90 -26.37
N ALA A 248 21.30 -60.22 -26.46
CA ALA A 248 20.86 -61.15 -25.41
C ALA A 248 21.56 -60.88 -24.08
N HIS A 249 22.87 -60.58 -24.10
CA HIS A 249 23.60 -60.14 -22.90
C HIS A 249 23.03 -58.83 -22.36
N TRP A 250 22.85 -57.81 -23.21
CA TRP A 250 22.28 -56.53 -22.81
C TRP A 250 20.88 -56.67 -22.20
N LYS A 251 20.02 -57.49 -22.80
CA LYS A 251 18.65 -57.74 -22.33
C LYS A 251 18.66 -58.38 -20.95
N LYS A 252 19.51 -59.39 -20.71
CA LYS A 252 19.69 -59.98 -19.39
C LYS A 252 20.14 -58.93 -18.37
N THR A 253 21.22 -58.19 -18.66
CA THR A 253 21.71 -57.12 -17.78
C THR A 253 20.66 -56.04 -17.49
N ARG A 254 19.80 -55.69 -18.45
CA ARG A 254 18.71 -54.73 -18.26
C ARG A 254 17.58 -55.28 -17.41
N MET A 255 17.20 -56.54 -17.62
CA MET A 255 16.17 -57.21 -16.81
C MET A 255 16.66 -57.39 -15.38
N ASP A 256 17.88 -57.90 -15.18
CA ASP A 256 18.49 -58.07 -13.87
C ASP A 256 18.61 -56.73 -13.13
N LYS A 257 18.98 -55.64 -13.85
CA LYS A 257 19.02 -54.30 -13.26
C LYS A 257 17.63 -53.79 -12.88
N LYS A 258 16.63 -54.01 -13.72
CA LYS A 258 15.25 -53.61 -13.44
C LYS A 258 14.68 -54.37 -12.24
N GLU A 259 14.89 -55.67 -12.19
CA GLU A 259 14.46 -56.53 -11.08
C GLU A 259 15.18 -56.13 -9.78
N ALA A 260 16.48 -55.82 -9.83
CA ALA A 260 17.23 -55.32 -8.67
C ALA A 260 16.74 -53.93 -8.20
N GLU A 261 16.35 -53.04 -9.11
CA GLU A 261 15.77 -51.73 -8.77
C GLU A 261 14.36 -51.88 -8.17
N GLU A 262 13.52 -52.76 -8.72
CA GLU A 262 12.20 -53.07 -8.19
C GLU A 262 12.27 -53.78 -6.83
N GLU A 263 13.20 -54.73 -6.64
CA GLU A 263 13.44 -55.40 -5.36
C GLU A 263 14.00 -54.42 -4.31
N ALA A 264 14.92 -53.52 -4.70
CA ALA A 264 15.42 -52.48 -3.81
C ALA A 264 14.30 -51.50 -3.40
N LEU A 265 13.42 -51.14 -4.33
CA LEU A 265 12.28 -50.27 -4.06
C LEU A 265 11.22 -50.97 -3.20
N ARG A 266 10.95 -52.26 -3.44
CA ARG A 266 10.10 -53.08 -2.54
C ARG A 266 10.69 -53.17 -1.14
N LYS A 267 11.98 -53.51 -1.01
CA LYS A 267 12.66 -53.58 0.28
C LYS A 267 12.68 -52.23 1.00
N ALA A 268 12.85 -51.12 0.27
CA ALA A 268 12.72 -49.78 0.83
C ALA A 268 11.30 -49.52 1.35
N LYS A 269 10.26 -49.88 0.58
CA LYS A 269 8.87 -49.83 1.03
C LYS A 269 8.61 -50.72 2.25
N ASP A 270 9.15 -51.94 2.28
CA ASP A 270 9.06 -52.87 3.42
C ASP A 270 9.66 -52.26 4.69
N THR A 271 10.83 -51.62 4.58
CA THR A 271 11.48 -50.96 5.73
C THR A 271 10.70 -49.72 6.20
N GLN A 272 10.11 -48.95 5.28
CA GLN A 272 9.27 -47.81 5.63
C GLN A 272 7.95 -48.24 6.27
N HIS A 273 7.37 -49.34 5.78
CA HIS A 273 6.18 -49.94 6.34
C HIS A 273 6.42 -50.54 7.72
N ALA A 274 7.50 -51.32 7.90
CA ALA A 274 7.89 -51.87 9.20
C ALA A 274 8.21 -50.78 10.25
N ALA A 275 8.64 -49.60 9.80
CA ALA A 275 8.85 -48.43 10.66
C ALA A 275 7.56 -47.62 10.95
N GLY A 276 6.38 -48.12 10.56
CA GLY A 276 5.08 -47.49 10.81
C GLY A 276 4.83 -46.21 10.01
N LYS A 277 5.61 -45.95 8.95
CA LYS A 277 5.46 -44.78 8.07
C LYS A 277 4.73 -45.20 6.79
N ASN A 278 3.43 -45.42 6.90
CA ASN A 278 2.51 -45.64 5.78
C ASN A 278 1.94 -44.31 5.22
N VAL A 279 2.24 -43.17 5.85
CA VAL A 279 1.81 -41.83 5.43
C VAL A 279 2.55 -41.41 4.16
N GLY A 280 1.89 -41.54 3.00
CA GLY A 280 2.40 -41.08 1.70
C GLY A 280 2.23 -42.05 0.53
N MET A 281 1.81 -43.29 0.77
CA MET A 281 1.45 -44.23 -0.29
C MET A 281 0.03 -43.93 -0.82
N SER A 282 -0.14 -43.93 -2.14
CA SER A 282 -1.47 -43.85 -2.76
C SER A 282 -2.26 -45.12 -2.41
N GLY A 283 -3.59 -45.02 -2.23
CA GLY A 283 -4.42 -46.20 -1.94
C GLY A 283 -4.25 -47.36 -2.94
N ARG A 284 -3.97 -47.04 -4.21
CA ARG A 284 -3.61 -48.05 -5.23
C ARG A 284 -2.26 -48.72 -4.99
N ASP A 285 -1.28 -47.95 -4.50
CA ASP A 285 0.06 -48.46 -4.17
C ASP A 285 0.01 -49.37 -2.94
N LEU A 286 -0.87 -49.05 -1.98
CA LEU A 286 -1.11 -49.86 -0.78
C LEU A 286 -1.76 -51.22 -1.13
N PHE A 287 -2.74 -51.22 -2.04
CA PHE A 287 -3.40 -52.44 -2.54
C PHE A 287 -2.47 -53.34 -3.37
N GLN A 288 -1.56 -52.76 -4.17
CA GLN A 288 -0.59 -53.53 -4.94
C GLN A 288 0.57 -54.06 -4.09
N TYR A 289 0.87 -53.41 -2.97
CA TYR A 289 1.94 -53.78 -2.05
C TYR A 289 1.56 -54.98 -1.17
N ASN A 290 0.35 -54.95 -0.59
CA ASN A 290 -0.22 -56.11 0.08
C ASN A 290 -1.75 -56.16 -0.09
N PRO A 291 -2.27 -56.95 -1.06
CA PRO A 291 -3.71 -57.11 -1.27
C PRO A 291 -4.45 -57.70 -0.06
N GLU A 292 -3.79 -58.53 0.75
CA GLU A 292 -4.39 -59.18 1.94
C GLU A 292 -4.71 -58.19 3.08
N TRP A 293 -4.17 -56.96 3.05
CA TRP A 293 -4.60 -55.93 4.02
C TRP A 293 -5.96 -55.31 3.70
N PHE A 294 -6.53 -55.64 2.54
CA PHE A 294 -7.81 -55.14 2.04
C PHE A 294 -8.80 -56.26 1.72
N GLU A 295 -8.39 -57.52 1.91
CA GLU A 295 -9.37 -58.59 2.07
C GLU A 295 -10.00 -58.37 3.45
N ASP A 296 -11.19 -57.79 3.47
CA ASP A 296 -12.09 -57.92 4.62
C ASP A 296 -12.23 -59.41 4.86
N ASP A 297 -11.77 -59.88 6.02
CA ASP A 297 -12.15 -61.17 6.51
C ASP A 297 -13.68 -61.10 6.64
N ASP A 298 -14.39 -61.70 5.69
CA ASP A 298 -15.86 -61.81 5.60
C ASP A 298 -16.44 -62.64 6.77
N GLU A 299 -15.87 -62.52 7.98
CA GLU A 299 -16.31 -63.13 9.23
C GLU A 299 -16.37 -62.13 10.43
N ASP A 300 -16.32 -60.82 10.19
CA ASP A 300 -16.81 -59.81 11.16
C ASP A 300 -17.27 -58.52 10.46
N GLY A 301 -18.44 -58.58 9.84
CA GLY A 301 -19.17 -57.35 9.52
C GLY A 301 -19.78 -56.74 10.77
N SER A 302 -19.06 -55.89 11.51
CA SER A 302 -19.69 -55.14 12.62
C SER A 302 -19.07 -53.83 13.11
N GLU A 303 -18.35 -53.04 12.30
CA GLU A 303 -18.10 -51.62 12.69
C GLU A 303 -19.29 -50.66 12.44
N ASP A 304 -20.44 -51.19 12.04
CA ASP A 304 -21.75 -50.49 12.07
C ASP A 304 -22.51 -50.72 13.40
N TRP A 305 -21.95 -51.51 14.33
CA TRP A 305 -22.63 -51.94 15.57
C TRP A 305 -22.44 -51.05 16.80
N GLU A 306 -21.61 -50.00 16.76
CA GLU A 306 -21.39 -49.16 17.95
C GLU A 306 -22.40 -48.00 18.09
N PHE A 307 -22.90 -47.43 16.99
CA PHE A 307 -23.85 -46.31 17.08
C PHE A 307 -25.29 -46.77 17.34
N GLU A 308 -25.72 -47.87 16.74
CA GLU A 308 -27.07 -48.42 16.93
C GLU A 308 -27.22 -49.12 18.29
N LYS A 309 -26.16 -49.79 18.77
CA LYS A 309 -26.11 -50.35 20.13
C LYS A 309 -26.15 -49.25 21.19
N TYR A 310 -25.41 -48.15 20.99
CA TYR A 310 -25.46 -46.98 21.88
C TYR A 310 -26.83 -46.30 21.87
N LEU A 311 -27.49 -46.19 20.70
CA LEU A 311 -28.85 -45.65 20.61
C LEU A 311 -29.87 -46.55 21.32
N LYS A 312 -29.73 -47.87 21.20
CA LYS A 312 -30.63 -48.85 21.82
C LYS A 312 -30.44 -48.94 23.33
N GLU A 313 -29.20 -48.91 23.80
CA GLU A 313 -28.85 -48.90 25.22
C GLU A 313 -29.31 -47.60 25.89
N LYS A 314 -29.22 -46.47 25.16
CA LYS A 314 -29.78 -45.20 25.60
C LYS A 314 -31.31 -45.18 25.63
N ALA A 315 -31.96 -45.75 24.61
CA ALA A 315 -33.42 -45.87 24.58
C ALA A 315 -33.96 -46.81 25.67
N GLU A 316 -33.24 -47.90 25.99
CA GLU A 316 -33.58 -48.78 27.12
C GLU A 316 -33.33 -48.09 28.48
N ALA A 317 -32.28 -47.28 28.61
CA ALA A 317 -32.03 -46.49 29.81
C ALA A 317 -33.10 -45.41 30.04
N ASP A 318 -33.48 -44.66 29.01
CA ASP A 318 -34.54 -43.64 29.08
C ASP A 318 -35.91 -44.30 29.38
N ALA A 319 -36.21 -45.47 28.79
CA ALA A 319 -37.44 -46.22 29.08
C ALA A 319 -37.47 -46.82 30.51
N ALA A 320 -36.31 -47.22 31.04
CA ALA A 320 -36.20 -47.69 32.42
C ALA A 320 -36.34 -46.53 33.43
N GLU A 321 -35.88 -45.32 33.09
CA GLU A 321 -36.04 -44.11 33.90
C GLU A 321 -37.50 -43.64 33.92
N GLU A 322 -38.19 -43.59 32.77
CA GLU A 322 -39.63 -43.29 32.70
C GLU A 322 -40.48 -44.36 33.41
N GLY A 323 -40.09 -45.64 33.33
CA GLY A 323 -40.73 -46.73 34.06
C GLY A 323 -40.56 -46.61 35.58
N HIS A 324 -39.38 -46.18 36.03
CA HIS A 324 -39.09 -45.93 37.44
C HIS A 324 -39.82 -44.67 37.96
N GLU A 325 -40.00 -43.65 37.13
CA GLU A 325 -40.80 -42.46 37.45
C GLU A 325 -42.32 -42.76 37.52
N PHE A 326 -42.84 -43.63 36.64
CA PHE A 326 -44.24 -44.08 36.67
C PHE A 326 -44.57 -44.95 37.90
N VAL A 327 -43.67 -45.86 38.29
CA VAL A 327 -43.85 -46.69 39.49
C VAL A 327 -43.81 -45.86 40.78
N ASN A 328 -42.89 -44.88 40.85
CA ASN A 328 -42.78 -43.98 42.01
C ASN A 328 -44.00 -43.04 42.13
N LEU A 329 -44.64 -42.66 41.02
CA LEU A 329 -45.88 -41.86 41.02
C LEU A 329 -47.12 -42.69 41.41
N GLN A 330 -47.12 -43.99 41.13
CA GLN A 330 -48.19 -44.92 41.55
C GLN A 330 -48.15 -45.17 43.06
N ASP A 331 -46.94 -45.36 43.64
CA ASP A 331 -46.75 -45.60 45.08
C ASP A 331 -47.03 -44.36 45.95
N ILE A 332 -46.92 -43.14 45.40
CA ILE A 332 -47.31 -41.90 46.11
C ILE A 332 -48.85 -41.74 46.14
N ARG A 333 -49.59 -42.36 45.22
CA ARG A 333 -51.06 -42.24 45.16
C ARG A 333 -51.79 -43.24 46.07
N GLU A 334 -51.14 -44.31 46.51
CA GLU A 334 -51.72 -45.33 47.41
C GLU A 334 -51.40 -45.09 48.90
N GLY A 335 -50.59 -44.06 49.24
CA GLY A 335 -50.14 -43.77 50.61
C GLY A 335 -50.91 -42.69 51.39
N ASP A 336 -51.97 -42.09 50.85
CA ASP A 336 -52.57 -40.85 51.44
C ASP A 336 -54.10 -40.89 51.63
N THR A 337 -54.68 -42.05 52.01
CA THR A 337 -56.09 -42.12 52.47
C THR A 337 -56.29 -43.04 53.68
N GLU A 338 -55.65 -42.76 54.80
CA GLU A 338 -56.12 -43.21 56.12
C GLU A 338 -56.36 -42.00 57.05
N GLY A 339 -57.63 -41.63 57.21
CA GLY A 339 -58.10 -40.84 58.35
C GLY A 339 -59.05 -39.69 58.00
N SER A 340 -60.37 -39.93 58.07
CA SER A 340 -61.35 -39.02 58.73
C SER A 340 -62.80 -39.43 58.44
N GLY A 341 -63.56 -39.74 59.51
CA GLY A 341 -65.02 -39.55 59.69
C GLY A 341 -65.98 -40.23 58.70
N GLY A 342 -66.94 -41.06 59.08
CA GLY A 342 -67.87 -40.91 60.19
C GLY A 342 -69.14 -40.17 59.75
N GLY A 343 -70.24 -40.91 59.55
CA GLY A 343 -71.60 -40.45 59.86
C GLY A 343 -72.56 -40.08 58.71
N GLN A 344 -73.69 -40.81 58.67
CA GLN A 344 -75.07 -40.45 58.26
C GLN A 344 -75.28 -40.10 56.76
N ASP A 345 -76.32 -40.58 56.08
CA ASP A 345 -77.73 -40.78 56.49
C ASP A 345 -78.31 -42.20 56.26
#